data_AF-A0A0R3E4N3-F1
#
_entry.id   AF-A0A0R3E4N3-F1
#
_cell.length_a   1.000
_cell.length_b   1.000
_cell.length_c   1.000
_cell.angle_alpha   90.00
_cell.angle_beta   90.00
_cell.angle_gamma   90.00
#
_symmetry.space_group_name_H-M   'P 1'
#
loop_
_entity.id
_entity.type
_entity.pdbx_description
1 polymer ?
#
loop_
_entity_poly.entity_id
_entity_poly.type
_entity_poly.pdbx_seq_one_letter_code
_entity_poly.pdbx_strand_id
1 'polypeptide(L)'
;MPPPRPEGVRQFQRLFREAVGLNVDKADLKRYEDFIDHRIYRLLLRAEADAKAGGDVLIQPWNLPITAGLQECIEQFRKLDETLELAPILERLAHRPPLQVSYSDETEAMLPDLAGGLGIAVARTLKIIEPDLKNPQTKHWELASRIFELLL
;
A
#
# COMPACT_ATOMS: atom_id res chain seq x y z
N MET A 1 4.03 31.72 -11.12
CA MET A 1 4.07 30.24 -11.28
C MET A 1 3.75 29.61 -9.93
N PRO A 2 2.78 28.69 -9.82
CA PRO A 2 2.64 27.90 -8.60
C PRO A 2 3.91 27.06 -8.40
N PRO A 3 4.33 26.82 -7.14
CA PRO A 3 5.52 26.03 -6.85
C PRO A 3 5.37 24.60 -7.41
N PRO A 4 6.48 23.94 -7.80
CA PRO A 4 6.44 22.55 -8.25
C PRO A 4 5.82 21.69 -7.14
N ARG A 5 4.81 20.89 -7.52
CA ARG A 5 4.24 19.88 -6.61
C ARG A 5 5.32 18.82 -6.33
N PRO A 6 5.46 18.33 -5.08
CA PRO A 6 6.34 17.21 -4.77
C PRO A 6 6.03 16.02 -5.69
N GLU A 7 7.05 15.30 -6.15
CA GLU A 7 6.91 14.19 -7.12
C GLU A 7 5.94 13.11 -6.63
N GLY A 8 6.00 12.74 -5.35
CA GLY A 8 5.05 11.82 -4.73
C GLY A 8 3.57 12.21 -4.85
N VAL A 9 3.21 13.51 -4.84
CA VAL A 9 1.81 13.94 -5.04
C VAL A 9 1.34 13.64 -6.46
N ARG A 10 2.22 13.84 -7.45
CA ARG A 10 1.87 13.61 -8.86
C ARG A 10 1.71 12.12 -9.15
N GLN A 11 2.62 11.29 -8.64
CA GLN A 11 2.55 9.84 -8.80
C GLN A 11 1.29 9.28 -8.14
N PHE A 12 1.00 9.69 -6.90
CA PHE A 12 -0.24 9.32 -6.21
C PHE A 12 -1.51 9.69 -7.00
N GLN A 13 -1.57 10.92 -7.53
CA GLN A 13 -2.70 11.36 -8.36
C GLN A 13 -2.84 10.61 -9.68
N ARG A 14 -1.72 10.14 -10.24
CA ARG A 14 -1.68 9.41 -11.50
C ARG A 14 -2.13 7.96 -11.29
N LEU A 15 -1.59 7.29 -10.27
CA LEU A 15 -2.02 5.95 -9.84
C LEU A 15 -3.54 5.83 -9.70
N PHE A 16 -4.18 6.71 -8.93
CA PHE A 16 -5.62 6.65 -8.68
C PHE A 16 -6.46 6.96 -9.93
N ARG A 17 -5.92 7.81 -10.81
CA ARG A 17 -6.57 8.15 -12.07
C ARG A 17 -6.46 7.00 -13.08
N GLU A 18 -5.30 6.39 -13.20
CA GLU A 18 -5.07 5.27 -14.12
C GLU A 18 -5.76 3.99 -13.62
N ALA A 19 -5.79 3.75 -12.31
CA ALA A 19 -6.43 2.58 -11.74
C ALA A 19 -7.95 2.58 -11.92
N VAL A 20 -8.62 3.71 -11.66
CA VAL A 20 -10.10 3.78 -11.55
C VAL A 20 -10.72 5.14 -11.87
N GLY A 21 -9.94 6.10 -12.38
CA GLY A 21 -10.45 7.44 -12.72
C GLY A 21 -10.81 8.32 -11.51
N LEU A 22 -10.19 8.09 -10.34
CA LEU A 22 -10.38 8.92 -9.16
C LEU A 22 -9.47 10.16 -9.18
N ASN A 23 -10.02 11.28 -8.72
CA ASN A 23 -9.34 12.54 -8.53
C ASN A 23 -9.06 12.74 -7.04
N VAL A 24 -7.87 12.31 -6.62
CA VAL A 24 -7.41 12.46 -5.23
C VAL A 24 -6.67 13.78 -5.01
N ASP A 25 -6.82 14.34 -3.81
CA ASP A 25 -6.19 15.60 -3.42
C ASP A 25 -5.04 15.42 -2.41
N LYS A 26 -4.50 16.53 -1.90
CA LYS A 26 -3.41 16.51 -0.93
C LYS A 26 -3.84 15.93 0.44
N ALA A 27 -5.10 16.12 0.84
CA ALA A 27 -5.60 15.55 2.08
C ALA A 27 -5.76 14.02 1.95
N ASP A 28 -6.08 13.53 0.75
CA ASP A 28 -6.11 12.10 0.46
C ASP A 28 -4.73 11.45 0.51
N LEU A 29 -3.66 12.15 0.10
CA LEU A 29 -2.30 11.60 0.16
C LEU A 29 -1.93 11.16 1.58
N LYS A 30 -2.24 11.99 2.58
CA LYS A 30 -1.95 11.64 3.97
C LYS A 30 -2.72 10.39 4.41
N ARG A 31 -4.01 10.30 4.06
CA ARG A 31 -4.85 9.13 4.36
C ARG A 31 -4.32 7.87 3.68
N TYR A 32 -3.86 8.00 2.44
CA TYR A 32 -3.22 6.94 1.68
C TYR A 32 -1.94 6.46 2.36
N GLU A 33 -1.02 7.36 2.69
CA GLU A 33 0.22 6.97 3.37
C GLU A 33 -0.04 6.30 4.72
N ASP A 34 -1.00 6.82 5.49
CA ASP A 34 -1.40 6.23 6.77
C ASP A 34 -1.99 4.82 6.58
N PHE A 35 -2.80 4.63 5.55
CA PHE A 35 -3.35 3.32 5.17
C PHE A 35 -2.25 2.34 4.75
N ILE A 36 -1.33 2.75 3.87
CA ILE A 36 -0.25 1.88 3.38
C ILE A 36 0.69 1.49 4.51
N ASP A 37 1.16 2.46 5.30
CA ASP A 37 2.04 2.21 6.46
C ASP A 37 1.38 1.22 7.43
N HIS A 38 0.10 1.42 7.75
CA HIS A 38 -0.61 0.50 8.64
C HIS A 38 -0.72 -0.92 8.06
N ARG A 39 -1.08 -1.04 6.78
CA ARG A 39 -1.27 -2.34 6.13
C ARG A 39 0.02 -3.12 5.95
N ILE A 40 1.08 -2.48 5.48
CA ILE A 40 2.37 -3.16 5.31
C ILE A 40 2.89 -3.64 6.67
N TYR A 41 2.80 -2.81 7.71
CA TYR A 41 3.21 -3.21 9.06
C TYR A 41 2.43 -4.44 9.57
N ARG A 42 1.12 -4.50 9.33
CA ARG A 42 0.27 -5.66 9.68
C ARG A 42 0.67 -6.93 8.93
N LEU A 43 0.93 -6.82 7.63
CA LEU A 43 1.41 -7.94 6.81
C LEU A 43 2.77 -8.45 7.31
N LEU A 44 3.69 -7.55 7.64
CA LEU A 44 5.01 -7.89 8.19
C LEU A 44 4.92 -8.57 9.56
N LEU A 45 4.04 -8.11 10.45
CA LEU A 45 3.81 -8.79 11.73
C LEU A 45 3.31 -10.23 11.54
N ARG A 46 2.44 -10.46 10.56
CA ARG A 46 1.97 -11.80 10.26
C ARG A 46 3.08 -12.65 9.64
N ALA A 47 3.87 -12.07 8.75
CA ALA A 47 4.99 -12.74 8.11
C ALA A 47 6.09 -13.13 9.11
N GLU A 48 6.35 -12.30 10.12
CA GLU A 48 7.25 -12.65 11.23
C GLU A 48 6.75 -13.89 11.99
N ALA A 49 5.45 -13.95 12.30
CA ALA A 49 4.89 -15.10 12.99
C ALA A 49 4.99 -16.39 12.16
N ASP A 50 4.81 -16.27 10.85
CA ASP A 50 4.98 -17.39 9.90
C ASP A 50 6.43 -17.84 9.80
N ALA A 51 7.37 -16.90 9.62
CA ALA A 51 8.81 -17.16 9.58
C ALA A 51 9.29 -17.90 10.85
N LYS A 52 8.89 -17.41 12.03
CA LYS A 52 9.22 -18.07 13.32
C LYS A 52 8.65 -19.48 13.43
N ALA A 53 7.44 -19.71 12.93
CA ALA A 53 6.81 -21.03 12.95
C ALA A 53 7.47 -22.00 11.96
N GLY A 54 7.93 -21.49 10.80
CA GLY A 54 8.62 -22.25 9.77
C GLY A 54 10.12 -22.50 10.06
N GLY A 55 10.69 -21.78 11.04
CA GLY A 55 12.13 -21.84 11.34
C GLY A 55 12.99 -20.97 10.43
N ASP A 56 12.38 -20.05 9.68
CA ASP A 56 13.10 -19.06 8.89
C ASP A 56 13.81 -18.05 9.81
N VAL A 57 15.06 -17.74 9.49
CA VAL A 57 15.91 -16.79 10.25
C VAL A 57 15.64 -15.33 9.84
N LEU A 58 15.05 -15.14 8.66
CA LEU A 58 14.66 -13.85 8.09
C LEU A 58 13.24 -13.97 7.54
N ILE A 59 12.49 -12.88 7.49
CA ILE A 59 11.21 -12.85 6.79
C ILE A 59 11.48 -12.91 5.28
N GLN A 60 11.03 -13.98 4.66
CA GLN A 60 11.15 -14.25 3.23
C GLN A 60 9.86 -13.87 2.49
N PRO A 61 9.91 -13.72 1.15
CA PRO A 61 8.74 -13.38 0.35
C PRO A 61 7.53 -14.29 0.59
N TRP A 62 7.76 -15.60 0.76
CA TRP A 62 6.70 -16.58 0.96
C TRP A 62 6.05 -16.52 2.34
N ASN A 63 6.66 -15.85 3.32
CA ASN A 63 6.04 -15.63 4.62
C ASN A 63 4.99 -14.50 4.57
N LEU A 64 5.07 -13.59 3.58
CA LEU A 64 4.08 -12.53 3.42
C LEU A 64 2.72 -13.13 3.05
N PRO A 65 1.63 -12.80 3.77
CA PRO A 65 0.30 -13.34 3.49
C PRO A 65 -0.36 -12.60 2.32
N ILE A 66 0.27 -12.63 1.15
CA ILE A 66 -0.23 -12.02 -0.08
C ILE A 66 -1.27 -12.97 -0.69
N THR A 67 -2.53 -12.54 -0.65
CA THR A 67 -3.62 -13.29 -1.30
C THR A 67 -3.55 -13.16 -2.81
N ALA A 68 -4.16 -14.09 -3.54
CA ALA A 68 -4.21 -14.05 -5.01
C ALA A 68 -4.77 -12.72 -5.54
N GLY A 69 -5.81 -12.17 -4.91
CA GLY A 69 -6.38 -10.88 -5.32
C GLY A 69 -5.43 -9.69 -5.09
N LEU A 70 -4.62 -9.72 -4.03
CA LEU A 70 -3.60 -8.70 -3.81
C LEU A 70 -2.44 -8.86 -4.79
N GLN A 71 -2.04 -10.09 -5.10
CA GLN A 71 -1.02 -10.40 -6.11
C GLN A 71 -1.40 -9.84 -7.48
N GLU A 72 -2.66 -9.99 -7.91
CA GLU A 72 -3.14 -9.39 -9.17
C GLU A 72 -3.05 -7.86 -9.17
N CYS A 73 -3.31 -7.22 -8.02
CA CYS A 73 -3.18 -5.77 -7.89
C CYS A 73 -1.71 -5.33 -7.97
N ILE A 74 -0.78 -6.10 -7.38
CA ILE A 74 0.66 -5.88 -7.50
C ILE A 74 1.10 -5.96 -8.97
N GLU A 75 0.63 -6.98 -9.69
CA GLU A 75 0.96 -7.14 -11.12
C GLU A 75 0.39 -6.03 -11.99
N GLN A 76 -0.79 -5.51 -11.66
CA GLN A 76 -1.35 -4.36 -12.34
C GLN A 76 -0.54 -3.10 -12.07
N PHE A 77 -0.06 -2.92 -10.85
CA PHE A 77 0.80 -1.78 -10.50
C PHE A 77 2.10 -1.81 -11.31
N ARG A 78 2.75 -2.96 -11.41
CA ARG A 78 3.95 -3.15 -12.25
C ARG A 78 3.71 -2.80 -13.73
N LYS A 79 2.50 -2.99 -14.25
CA LYS A 79 2.14 -2.66 -15.64
C LYS A 79 1.92 -1.17 -15.89
N LEU A 80 1.69 -0.36 -14.86
CA LEU A 80 1.53 1.08 -15.01
C LEU A 80 2.86 1.79 -15.31
N ASP A 81 3.99 1.08 -15.15
CA ASP A 81 5.36 1.62 -15.31
C ASP A 81 5.54 2.91 -14.49
N GLU A 82 4.87 2.96 -13.33
CA GLU A 82 4.96 4.05 -12.38
C GLU A 82 5.98 3.70 -11.30
N THR A 83 6.92 4.60 -11.06
CA THR A 83 7.77 4.56 -9.87
C THR A 83 7.06 5.37 -8.80
N LEU A 84 6.58 4.73 -7.73
CA LEU A 84 6.16 5.45 -6.53
C LEU A 84 7.40 5.80 -5.70
N GLU A 85 7.50 7.05 -5.24
CA GLU A 85 8.46 7.41 -4.21
C GLU A 85 8.05 6.72 -2.90
N LEU A 86 8.73 5.62 -2.59
CA LEU A 86 8.43 4.79 -1.43
C LEU A 86 9.29 5.10 -0.23
N ALA A 87 10.35 5.89 -0.40
CA ALA A 87 11.19 6.34 0.70
C ALA A 87 10.37 6.93 1.87
N PRO A 88 9.34 7.78 1.64
CA PRO A 88 8.50 8.27 2.73
C PRO A 88 7.69 7.17 3.44
N ILE A 89 7.30 6.11 2.73
CA ILE A 89 6.55 4.99 3.32
C ILE A 89 7.49 4.10 4.14
N LEU A 90 8.68 3.79 3.62
CA LEU A 90 9.70 3.00 4.30
C LEU A 90 10.23 3.71 5.55
N GLU A 91 10.46 5.02 5.47
CA GLU A 91 10.85 5.84 6.64
C GLU A 91 9.78 5.76 7.73
N ARG A 92 8.49 5.79 7.38
CA ARG A 92 7.40 5.70 8.36
C ARG A 92 7.32 4.32 9.02
N LEU A 93 7.56 3.24 8.26
CA LEU A 93 7.66 1.89 8.82
C LEU A 93 8.80 1.79 9.82
N ALA A 94 9.93 2.48 9.61
CA ALA A 94 11.05 2.49 10.56
C ALA A 94 10.70 3.11 11.94
N HIS A 95 9.61 3.89 12.02
CA HIS A 95 9.12 4.47 13.29
C HIS A 95 8.08 3.57 14.00
N ARG A 96 7.69 2.44 13.39
CA ARG A 96 6.81 1.45 14.03
C ARG A 96 7.59 0.66 15.10
N PRO A 97 6.88 -0.01 16.03
CA PRO A 97 7.55 -0.95 16.92
C PRO A 97 8.35 -1.96 16.09
N PRO A 98 9.61 -2.24 16.48
CA PRO A 98 10.49 -3.06 15.65
C PRO A 98 9.99 -4.49 15.56
N LEU A 99 10.19 -5.09 14.40
CA LEU A 99 10.10 -6.53 14.24
C LEU A 99 11.24 -7.19 15.02
N GLN A 100 10.98 -8.37 15.56
CA GLN A 100 11.96 -9.23 16.21
C GLN A 100 12.80 -10.02 15.20
N VAL A 101 12.34 -10.14 13.97
CA VAL A 101 13.03 -10.80 12.86
C VAL A 101 13.17 -9.81 11.70
N SER A 102 14.40 -9.67 11.17
CA SER A 102 14.66 -8.87 9.99
C SER A 102 14.07 -9.53 8.74
N TYR A 103 13.70 -8.74 7.73
CA TYR A 103 13.34 -9.26 6.42
C TYR A 103 14.57 -9.43 5.53
N SER A 104 14.51 -10.37 4.57
CA SER A 104 15.55 -10.53 3.56
C SER A 104 15.56 -9.38 2.55
N ASP A 105 16.68 -9.20 1.85
CA ASP A 105 16.81 -8.19 0.79
C ASP A 105 15.73 -8.35 -0.30
N GLU A 106 15.32 -9.59 -0.59
CA GLU A 106 14.26 -9.89 -1.55
C GLU A 106 12.88 -9.40 -1.06
N THR A 107 12.57 -9.64 0.23
CA THR A 107 11.36 -9.10 0.86
C THR A 107 11.37 -7.58 0.88
N GLU A 108 12.52 -6.96 1.18
CA GLU A 108 12.67 -5.50 1.15
C GLU A 108 12.40 -4.93 -0.25
N ALA A 109 12.99 -5.56 -1.27
CA ALA A 109 12.81 -5.17 -2.66
C ALA A 109 11.35 -5.31 -3.15
N MET A 110 10.54 -6.14 -2.49
CA MET A 110 9.11 -6.32 -2.81
C MET A 110 8.18 -5.28 -2.14
N LEU A 111 8.62 -4.61 -1.06
CA LEU A 111 7.80 -3.60 -0.36
C LEU A 111 7.29 -2.49 -1.30
N PRO A 112 8.09 -1.99 -2.25
CA PRO A 112 7.63 -1.10 -3.31
C PRO A 112 6.37 -1.55 -4.04
N ASP A 113 6.43 -2.77 -4.58
CA ASP A 113 5.38 -3.35 -5.39
C ASP A 113 4.15 -3.66 -4.55
N LEU A 114 4.34 -4.11 -3.31
CA LEU A 114 3.28 -4.34 -2.35
C LEU A 114 2.52 -3.06 -2.01
N ALA A 115 3.23 -1.96 -1.78
CA ALA A 115 2.62 -0.65 -1.53
C ALA A 115 1.79 -0.17 -2.74
N GLY A 116 2.33 -0.29 -3.94
CA GLY A 116 1.61 0.06 -5.17
C GLY A 116 0.38 -0.83 -5.41
N GLY A 117 0.51 -2.14 -5.17
CA GLY A 117 -0.59 -3.09 -5.25
C GLY A 117 -1.72 -2.78 -4.25
N LEU A 118 -1.36 -2.45 -3.00
CA LEU A 118 -2.32 -1.97 -2.00
C LEU A 118 -3.00 -0.65 -2.43
N GLY A 119 -2.26 0.24 -3.10
CA GLY A 119 -2.80 1.45 -3.69
C GLY A 119 -3.85 1.20 -4.76
N ILE A 120 -3.60 0.26 -5.68
CA ILE A 120 -4.60 -0.17 -6.66
C ILE A 120 -5.81 -0.80 -5.95
N ALA A 121 -5.57 -1.68 -4.98
CA ALA A 121 -6.63 -2.38 -4.26
C ALA A 121 -7.56 -1.40 -3.52
N VAL A 122 -7.02 -0.37 -2.85
CA VAL A 122 -7.84 0.63 -2.15
C VAL A 122 -8.57 1.54 -3.13
N ALA A 123 -7.94 1.93 -4.24
CA ALA A 123 -8.59 2.74 -5.28
C ALA A 123 -9.80 2.00 -5.89
N ARG A 124 -9.65 0.70 -6.17
CA ARG A 124 -10.75 -0.18 -6.62
C ARG A 124 -11.83 -0.33 -5.58
N THR A 125 -11.45 -0.55 -4.32
CA THR A 125 -12.41 -0.64 -3.21
C THR A 125 -13.25 0.62 -3.08
N LEU A 126 -12.64 1.81 -3.17
CA LEU A 126 -13.36 3.08 -3.14
C LEU A 126 -14.39 3.18 -4.29
N LYS A 127 -14.01 2.73 -5.50
CA LYS A 127 -14.91 2.73 -6.66
C LYS A 127 -16.02 1.68 -6.56
N ILE A 128 -15.77 0.55 -5.91
CA ILE A 128 -16.78 -0.49 -5.64
C ILE A 128 -17.80 0.02 -4.62
N ILE A 129 -17.34 0.67 -3.55
CA ILE A 129 -18.20 1.26 -2.50
C ILE A 129 -19.13 2.32 -3.11
N GLU A 130 -18.58 3.24 -3.91
CA GLU A 130 -19.35 4.32 -4.53
C GLU A 130 -18.97 4.46 -6.02
N PRO A 131 -19.72 3.81 -6.93
CA PRO A 131 -19.40 3.75 -8.37
C PRO A 131 -19.28 5.12 -9.04
N ASP A 132 -20.07 6.10 -8.63
CA ASP A 132 -20.05 7.47 -9.19
C ASP A 132 -19.00 8.37 -8.52
N LEU A 133 -18.23 7.84 -7.56
CA LEU A 133 -17.21 8.61 -6.85
C LEU A 133 -16.17 9.15 -7.82
N LYS A 134 -15.94 10.46 -7.74
CA LYS A 134 -14.85 11.17 -8.44
C LYS A 134 -13.79 11.66 -7.47
N ASN A 135 -14.18 12.26 -6.35
CA ASN A 135 -13.27 12.82 -5.36
C ASN A 135 -13.49 12.11 -4.00
N PRO A 136 -12.58 11.22 -3.58
CA PRO A 136 -12.66 10.59 -2.27
C PRO A 136 -12.68 11.62 -1.14
N GLN A 137 -13.23 11.21 0.01
CA GLN A 137 -13.41 12.03 1.21
C GLN A 137 -13.11 11.15 2.41
N THR A 138 -12.93 11.73 3.59
CA THR A 138 -12.58 10.99 4.82
C THR A 138 -13.47 9.75 5.01
N LYS A 139 -14.80 9.89 4.87
CA LYS A 139 -15.74 8.77 5.04
C LYS A 139 -15.46 7.57 4.11
N HIS A 140 -15.01 7.83 2.88
CA HIS A 140 -14.72 6.77 1.92
C HIS A 140 -13.44 6.01 2.30
N TRP A 141 -12.41 6.74 2.74
CA TRP A 141 -11.16 6.16 3.24
C TRP A 141 -11.35 5.37 4.52
N GLU A 142 -12.18 5.85 5.45
CA GLU A 142 -12.51 5.13 6.68
C GLU A 142 -13.26 3.83 6.37
N LEU A 143 -14.24 3.87 5.46
CA LEU A 143 -14.99 2.69 5.07
C LEU A 143 -14.10 1.67 4.32
N ALA A 144 -13.30 2.13 3.36
CA ALA A 144 -12.34 1.28 2.66
C ALA A 144 -11.35 0.66 3.67
N SER A 145 -10.76 1.45 4.57
CA SER A 145 -9.87 0.96 5.62
C SER A 145 -10.51 -0.14 6.45
N ARG A 146 -11.77 0.02 6.87
CA ARG A 146 -12.50 -1.00 7.62
C ARG A 146 -12.73 -2.29 6.85
N ILE A 147 -12.96 -2.23 5.53
CA ILE A 147 -13.04 -3.43 4.68
C ILE A 147 -11.71 -4.16 4.68
N PHE A 148 -10.60 -3.45 4.54
CA PHE A 148 -9.28 -4.07 4.57
C PHE A 148 -8.94 -4.64 5.96
N GLU A 149 -9.39 -4.06 7.08
CA GLU A 149 -9.19 -4.67 8.42
C GLU A 149 -9.83 -6.06 8.56
N LEU A 150 -10.88 -6.34 7.78
CA LEU A 150 -11.53 -7.65 7.81
C LEU A 150 -10.73 -8.73 7.06
N LEU A 151 -9.79 -8.31 6.21
CA LEU A 151 -9.12 -9.19 5.24
C LEU A 151 -7.59 -9.23 5.40
N LEU A 152 -6.95 -8.13 5.82
CA LEU A 152 -5.50 -7.94 5.93
C LEU A 152 -5.05 -7.46 7.32
#